data_AF-A0AAW2VEH1-F1
#
_entry.id   AF-A0AAW2VEH1-F1
#
_cell.length_a   1.000
_cell.length_b   1.000
_cell.length_c   1.000
_cell.angle_alpha   90.00
_cell.angle_beta   90.00
_cell.angle_gamma   90.00
#
_symmetry.space_group_name_H-M   'P 1'
#
loop_
_entity.id
_entity.type
_entity.pdbx_description
1 polymer ?
#
loop_
_entity_poly.entity_id
_entity_poly.type
_entity_poly.pdbx_seq_one_letter_code
_entity_poly.pdbx_strand_id
1 'polypeptide(L)'
;MNVQENLLGFTQDLWNSFISLRGGLLGFGAFHVTGLYGPGIWVSDPYGLTGKVQPVNPSWSVEGFDPFVPGGITSHHIAAGTLGILAGLFHLSVRPPQRLYKGLRMGNIETVLSSSIAAVFFAAFVVAGTMWYGSATTHSYAIAVYFIVL
;
A
#
# COMPACT_ATOMS: atom_id res chain seq x y z
N MET A 1 38.07 -8.46 -2.39
CA MET A 1 36.66 -8.03 -2.56
C MET A 1 36.63 -7.05 -3.73
N ASN A 2 35.90 -7.38 -4.79
CA ASN A 2 35.91 -6.60 -6.03
C ASN A 2 34.93 -5.42 -5.94
N VAL A 3 35.27 -4.28 -6.53
CA VAL A 3 34.44 -3.05 -6.53
C VAL A 3 33.01 -3.31 -7.05
N GLN A 4 32.83 -4.26 -7.97
CA GLN A 4 31.50 -4.69 -8.45
C GLN A 4 30.66 -5.39 -7.37
N GLU A 5 31.25 -6.14 -6.44
CA GLU A 5 30.49 -6.79 -5.35
C GLU A 5 29.98 -5.75 -4.33
N ASN A 6 30.73 -4.66 -4.14
CA ASN A 6 30.33 -3.55 -3.26
C ASN A 6 29.15 -2.74 -3.82
N LEU A 7 29.11 -2.50 -5.14
CA LEU A 7 28.00 -1.79 -5.79
C LEU A 7 26.72 -2.65 -5.87
N LEU A 8 26.87 -3.96 -6.08
CA LEU A 8 25.75 -4.91 -6.12
C LEU A 8 25.15 -5.18 -4.74
N GLY A 9 25.97 -5.17 -3.68
CA GLY A 9 25.46 -5.19 -2.30
C GLY A 9 24.66 -3.95 -1.96
N PHE A 10 25.17 -2.77 -2.33
CA PHE A 10 24.54 -1.49 -2.03
C PHE A 10 23.13 -1.33 -2.64
N THR A 11 22.92 -1.70 -3.91
CA THR A 11 21.59 -1.58 -4.55
C THR A 11 20.57 -2.55 -3.97
N GLN A 12 21.00 -3.77 -3.61
CA GLN A 12 20.18 -4.78 -2.96
C GLN A 12 19.82 -4.37 -1.53
N ASP A 13 20.79 -3.85 -0.77
CA ASP A 13 20.59 -3.40 0.62
C ASP A 13 19.69 -2.17 0.69
N LEU A 14 19.76 -1.27 -0.29
CA LEU A 14 18.82 -0.16 -0.44
C LEU A 14 17.39 -0.68 -0.69
N TRP A 15 17.20 -1.58 -1.66
CA TRP A 15 15.89 -2.17 -1.94
C TRP A 15 15.29 -2.89 -0.72
N ASN A 16 16.11 -3.68 -0.02
CA ASN A 16 15.69 -4.40 1.18
C ASN A 16 15.30 -3.44 2.32
N SER A 17 16.03 -2.33 2.47
CA SER A 17 15.71 -1.27 3.42
C SER A 17 14.38 -0.57 3.08
N PHE A 18 14.09 -0.35 1.80
CA PHE A 18 12.81 0.21 1.35
C PHE A 18 11.60 -0.68 1.69
N ILE A 19 11.74 -2.00 1.61
CA ILE A 19 10.66 -2.93 2.01
C ILE A 19 10.50 -2.95 3.54
N SER A 20 11.59 -2.87 4.30
CA SER A 20 11.52 -2.81 5.76
C SER A 20 10.81 -1.56 6.31
N LEU A 21 10.78 -0.46 5.54
CA LEU A 21 10.07 0.78 5.90
C LEU A 21 8.54 0.69 5.77
N ARG A 22 7.99 -0.42 5.26
CA ARG A 22 6.53 -0.64 5.11
C ARG A 22 5.75 -0.72 6.43
N GLY A 23 6.43 -0.73 7.58
CA GLY A 23 5.80 -0.69 8.91
C GLY A 23 4.90 0.53 9.15
N GLY A 24 5.07 1.61 8.37
CA GLY A 24 4.16 2.76 8.39
C GLY A 24 2.70 2.41 8.07
N LEU A 25 2.44 1.37 7.25
CA LEU A 25 1.08 0.91 6.93
C LEU A 25 0.39 0.31 8.16
N LEU A 26 1.13 -0.46 8.96
CA LEU A 26 0.61 -1.01 10.21
C LEU A 26 0.25 0.10 11.18
N GLY A 27 1.14 1.10 11.34
CA GLY A 27 0.87 2.25 12.20
C GLY A 27 -0.33 3.06 11.74
N PHE A 28 -0.46 3.29 10.43
CA PHE A 28 -1.62 3.97 9.85
C PHE A 28 -2.92 3.21 10.15
N GLY A 29 -2.98 1.91 9.87
CA GLY A 29 -4.17 1.09 10.15
C GLY A 29 -4.48 0.99 11.65
N ALA A 30 -3.50 0.62 12.47
CA ALA A 30 -3.70 0.29 13.88
C ALA A 30 -3.91 1.50 14.79
N PHE A 31 -3.43 2.69 14.40
CA PHE A 31 -3.49 3.89 15.24
C PHE A 31 -4.29 5.03 14.62
N HIS A 32 -4.04 5.36 13.35
CA HIS A 32 -4.70 6.50 12.70
C HIS A 32 -6.15 6.17 12.35
N VAL A 33 -6.38 5.06 11.63
CA VAL A 33 -7.70 4.69 11.09
C VAL A 33 -8.65 4.18 12.19
N THR A 34 -8.15 3.38 13.14
CA THR A 34 -8.91 2.90 14.30
C THR A 34 -9.29 4.00 15.29
N GLY A 35 -8.70 5.19 15.17
CA GLY A 35 -8.88 6.28 16.12
C GLY A 35 -8.19 6.08 17.48
N LEU A 36 -7.35 5.05 17.64
CA LEU A 36 -6.68 4.76 18.92
C LEU A 36 -5.67 5.86 19.31
N TYR A 37 -4.92 6.37 18.33
CA TYR A 37 -4.00 7.52 18.49
C TYR A 37 -4.05 8.45 17.27
N GLY A 38 -5.20 8.53 16.59
CA GLY A 38 -5.44 9.42 15.46
C GLY A 38 -6.92 9.76 15.32
N PRO A 39 -7.26 10.59 14.32
CA PRO A 39 -8.63 11.11 14.18
C PRO A 39 -9.62 10.10 13.57
N GLY A 40 -9.14 8.97 13.03
CA GLY A 40 -9.94 8.11 12.16
C GLY A 40 -9.91 8.57 10.71
N ILE A 41 -10.88 8.13 9.91
CA ILE A 41 -11.01 8.50 8.50
C ILE A 41 -12.39 9.08 8.22
N TRP A 42 -12.55 9.71 7.07
CA TRP A 42 -13.87 10.13 6.64
C TRP A 42 -14.76 8.92 6.31
N VAL A 43 -16.00 8.94 6.80
CA VAL A 43 -17.06 7.98 6.47
C VAL A 43 -18.36 8.74 6.26
N SER A 44 -19.20 8.31 5.33
CA SER A 44 -20.57 8.83 5.15
C SER A 44 -21.62 7.74 5.13
N ASP A 45 -22.88 8.14 5.23
CA ASP A 45 -24.01 7.28 4.86
C ASP A 45 -24.03 7.03 3.34
N PRO A 46 -24.84 6.06 2.85
CA PRO A 46 -24.90 5.71 1.43
C PRO A 46 -25.31 6.86 0.49
N TYR A 47 -25.99 7.88 1.01
CA TYR A 47 -26.39 9.05 0.22
C TYR A 47 -25.41 10.23 0.35
N GLY A 48 -24.38 10.10 1.17
CA GLY A 48 -23.34 11.13 1.34
C GLY A 48 -23.82 12.39 2.06
N LEU A 49 -24.87 12.31 2.87
CA LEU A 49 -25.53 13.44 3.54
C LEU A 49 -24.95 13.75 4.93
N THR A 50 -24.49 12.72 5.65
CA THR A 50 -24.02 12.82 7.03
C THR A 50 -22.54 12.43 7.17
N GLY A 51 -21.73 12.84 6.20
CA GLY A 51 -20.29 12.56 6.19
C GLY A 51 -19.56 13.23 7.36
N LYS A 52 -18.65 12.49 8.00
CA LYS A 52 -17.77 13.01 9.06
C LYS A 52 -16.51 12.16 9.20
N VAL A 53 -15.48 12.73 9.82
CA VAL A 53 -14.32 11.95 10.28
C VAL A 53 -14.72 11.15 11.53
N GLN A 54 -14.45 9.85 11.52
CA GLN A 54 -14.70 8.99 12.66
C GLN A 54 -13.73 7.79 12.72
N PRO A 55 -13.49 7.24 13.92
CA PRO A 55 -12.79 5.97 14.10
C PRO A 55 -13.49 4.82 13.35
N VAL A 56 -12.70 3.91 12.76
CA VAL A 56 -13.22 2.74 12.02
C VAL A 56 -12.63 1.45 12.57
N ASN A 57 -13.50 0.58 13.09
CA ASN A 57 -13.11 -0.76 13.54
C ASN A 57 -12.76 -1.66 12.34
N PRO A 58 -11.74 -2.52 12.44
CA PRO A 58 -11.38 -3.44 11.38
C PRO A 58 -12.44 -4.53 11.18
N SER A 59 -12.73 -4.83 9.91
CA SER A 59 -13.52 -5.99 9.52
C SER A 59 -12.59 -7.12 9.08
N TRP A 60 -12.65 -8.25 9.79
CA TRP A 60 -11.86 -9.45 9.50
C TRP A 60 -12.66 -10.54 8.79
N SER A 61 -13.95 -10.32 8.59
CA SER A 61 -14.83 -11.23 7.86
C SER A 61 -14.75 -10.97 6.35
N VAL A 62 -15.53 -11.71 5.58
CA VAL A 62 -15.66 -11.51 4.13
C VAL A 62 -16.13 -10.10 3.74
N GLU A 63 -16.84 -9.41 4.63
CA GLU A 63 -17.29 -8.03 4.43
C GLU A 63 -16.11 -7.06 4.30
N GLY A 64 -14.94 -7.38 4.87
CA GLY A 64 -13.73 -6.57 4.71
C GLY A 64 -13.22 -6.48 3.26
N PHE A 65 -13.74 -7.29 2.34
CA PHE A 65 -13.44 -7.20 0.91
C PHE A 65 -14.49 -6.41 0.11
N ASP A 66 -15.59 -6.00 0.75
CA ASP A 66 -16.56 -5.10 0.14
C ASP A 66 -15.92 -3.70 0.01
N PRO A 67 -15.77 -3.16 -1.21
CA PRO A 67 -15.14 -1.85 -1.41
C PRO A 67 -15.92 -0.68 -0.78
N PHE A 68 -17.16 -0.89 -0.35
CA PHE A 68 -18.00 0.13 0.30
C PHE A 68 -18.01 0.02 1.83
N VAL A 69 -17.38 -1.00 2.41
CA VAL A 69 -17.29 -1.17 3.87
C VAL A 69 -15.93 -0.65 4.36
N PRO A 70 -15.89 0.47 5.13
CA PRO A 70 -14.64 1.10 5.53
C PRO A 70 -13.80 0.22 6.47
N GLY A 71 -14.42 -0.73 7.17
CA GLY A 71 -13.70 -1.69 8.03
C GLY A 71 -12.66 -2.52 7.28
N GLY A 72 -12.84 -2.74 5.97
CA GLY A 72 -11.86 -3.40 5.10
C GLY A 72 -10.57 -2.59 4.92
N ILE A 73 -10.66 -1.26 4.96
CA ILE A 73 -9.50 -0.36 4.85
C ILE A 73 -8.59 -0.56 6.07
N THR A 74 -9.18 -0.58 7.27
CA THR A 74 -8.44 -0.75 8.53
C THR A 74 -7.76 -2.12 8.57
N SER A 75 -8.48 -3.20 8.29
CA SER A 75 -7.92 -4.56 8.32
C SER A 75 -6.87 -4.78 7.23
N HIS A 76 -7.07 -4.22 6.03
CA HIS A 76 -6.07 -4.23 4.95
C HIS A 76 -4.75 -3.60 5.39
N HIS A 77 -4.77 -2.40 5.98
CA HIS A 77 -3.54 -1.71 6.41
C HIS A 77 -2.81 -2.44 7.54
N ILE A 78 -3.55 -3.00 8.50
CA ILE A 78 -2.97 -3.81 9.57
C ILE A 78 -2.33 -5.08 8.98
N ALA A 79 -3.07 -5.86 8.19
CA ALA A 79 -2.57 -7.11 7.61
C ALA A 79 -1.41 -6.88 6.64
N ALA A 80 -1.55 -5.96 5.69
CA ALA A 80 -0.51 -5.62 4.73
C ALA A 80 0.73 -5.02 5.42
N GLY A 81 0.54 -4.23 6.48
CA GLY A 81 1.63 -3.69 7.29
C GLY A 81 2.41 -4.78 8.02
N THR A 82 1.73 -5.71 8.69
CA THR A 82 2.38 -6.87 9.34
C THR A 82 3.13 -7.74 8.34
N LEU A 83 2.50 -8.07 7.21
CA LEU A 83 3.15 -8.85 6.14
C LEU A 83 4.33 -8.09 5.51
N GLY A 84 4.23 -6.76 5.38
CA GLY A 84 5.31 -5.91 4.88
C GLY A 84 6.55 -5.95 5.76
N ILE A 85 6.38 -5.95 7.09
CA ILE A 85 7.48 -6.10 8.05
C ILE A 85 8.13 -7.49 7.91
N LEU A 86 7.32 -8.55 7.89
CA LEU A 86 7.83 -9.92 7.75
C LEU A 86 8.57 -10.13 6.43
N ALA A 87 8.03 -9.62 5.32
CA ALA A 87 8.67 -9.67 4.01
C ALA A 87 9.96 -8.83 3.97
N GLY A 88 9.98 -7.66 4.61
CA GLY A 88 11.18 -6.83 4.73
C GLY A 88 12.29 -7.55 5.48
N LEU A 89 11.98 -8.16 6.62
CA LEU A 89 12.93 -8.96 7.39
C LEU A 89 13.44 -10.17 6.60
N PHE A 90 12.56 -10.84 5.86
CA PHE A 90 12.95 -11.94 4.98
C PHE A 90 13.94 -11.48 3.90
N HIS A 91 13.66 -10.37 3.22
CA HIS A 91 14.52 -9.83 2.17
C HIS A 91 15.88 -9.33 2.69
N LEU A 92 15.94 -8.85 3.94
CA LEU A 92 17.21 -8.53 4.61
C LEU A 92 18.00 -9.77 5.01
N SER A 93 17.31 -10.86 5.36
CA SER A 93 17.95 -12.07 5.88
C SER A 93 18.38 -13.06 4.79
N VAL A 94 17.78 -13.01 3.61
CA VAL A 94 17.93 -14.03 2.57
C VAL A 94 18.44 -13.43 1.26
N ARG A 95 19.57 -13.96 0.77
CA ARG A 95 20.11 -13.58 -0.55
C ARG A 95 19.30 -14.24 -1.69
N PRO A 96 19.14 -13.55 -2.84
CA PRO A 96 18.41 -14.11 -3.98
C PRO A 96 19.04 -15.42 -4.50
N PRO A 97 18.23 -16.42 -4.89
CA PRO A 97 18.74 -17.64 -5.50
C PRO A 97 19.29 -17.36 -6.90
N GLN A 98 20.37 -18.06 -7.27
CA GLN A 98 21.15 -17.79 -8.47
C GLN A 98 20.35 -17.84 -9.78
N ARG A 99 19.31 -18.70 -9.84
CA ARG A 99 18.43 -18.81 -11.01
C ARG A 99 17.59 -17.53 -11.22
N LEU A 100 17.04 -16.97 -10.15
CA LEU A 100 16.25 -15.73 -10.22
C LEU A 100 17.15 -14.53 -10.48
N TYR A 101 18.32 -14.47 -9.83
CA TYR A 101 19.27 -13.38 -10.02
C TYR A 101 19.68 -13.22 -11.50
N LYS A 102 20.00 -14.34 -12.16
CA LYS A 102 20.33 -14.36 -13.58
C LYS A 102 19.10 -14.18 -14.48
N GLY A 103 18.00 -14.89 -14.18
CA GLY A 103 16.79 -14.87 -15.00
C GLY A 103 16.11 -13.51 -15.08
N LEU A 104 16.06 -12.80 -13.94
CA LEU A 104 15.48 -11.46 -13.83
C LEU A 104 16.50 -10.33 -14.01
N ARG A 105 17.77 -10.66 -14.30
CA ARG A 105 18.87 -9.68 -14.45
C ARG A 105 18.96 -8.68 -13.30
N MET A 106 18.89 -9.16 -12.06
CA MET A 106 18.81 -8.32 -10.85
C MET A 106 20.01 -7.39 -10.64
N GLY A 107 21.14 -7.63 -11.31
CA GLY A 107 22.29 -6.72 -11.33
C GLY A 107 22.11 -5.47 -12.22
N ASN A 108 21.04 -5.35 -13.00
CA ASN A 108 20.73 -4.18 -13.82
C ASN A 108 19.57 -3.38 -13.20
N ILE A 109 19.82 -2.10 -12.92
CA ILE A 109 18.85 -1.16 -12.33
C ILE A 109 17.60 -0.96 -13.20
N GLU A 110 17.72 -1.12 -14.52
CA GLU A 110 16.58 -0.99 -15.44
C GLU A 110 15.50 -2.03 -15.16
N THR A 111 15.85 -3.17 -14.55
CA THR A 111 14.86 -4.18 -14.15
C THR A 111 14.03 -3.75 -12.96
N VAL A 112 14.63 -3.03 -12.02
CA VAL A 112 13.92 -2.38 -10.90
C VAL A 112 13.02 -1.28 -11.44
N LEU A 113 13.50 -0.47 -12.39
CA LEU A 113 12.69 0.56 -13.05
C LEU A 113 11.50 -0.06 -13.79
N SER A 114 11.73 -1.10 -14.60
CA SER A 114 10.69 -1.77 -15.38
C SER A 114 9.60 -2.37 -14.49
N SER A 115 9.99 -3.10 -13.45
CA SER A 115 9.03 -3.66 -12.48
C SER A 115 8.30 -2.58 -11.67
N SER A 116 8.97 -1.46 -11.35
CA SER A 116 8.35 -0.33 -10.65
C SER A 116 7.30 0.38 -11.51
N ILE A 117 7.56 0.59 -12.81
CA ILE A 117 6.58 1.16 -13.73
C ILE A 117 5.34 0.28 -13.81
N ALA A 118 5.51 -1.04 -13.90
CA ALA A 118 4.39 -1.98 -13.91
C ALA A 118 3.55 -1.89 -12.61
N ALA A 119 4.20 -1.80 -11.44
CA ALA A 119 3.53 -1.67 -10.16
C ALA A 119 2.77 -0.34 -10.01
N VAL A 120 3.38 0.78 -10.44
CA VAL A 120 2.76 2.11 -10.39
C VAL A 120 1.59 2.20 -11.37
N PHE A 121 1.71 1.65 -12.58
CA PHE A 121 0.63 1.62 -13.55
C PHE A 121 -0.57 0.79 -13.04
N PHE A 122 -0.30 -0.37 -12.42
CA PHE A 122 -1.34 -1.17 -11.78
C PHE A 122 -2.06 -0.39 -10.68
N ALA A 123 -1.32 0.28 -9.77
CA ALA A 123 -1.91 1.09 -8.73
C ALA A 123 -2.76 2.24 -9.30
N ALA A 124 -2.27 2.93 -10.32
CA ALA A 124 -3.00 4.00 -11.00
C ALA A 124 -4.31 3.50 -11.62
N PHE A 125 -4.29 2.34 -12.26
CA PHE A 125 -5.49 1.72 -12.85
C PHE A 125 -6.53 1.36 -11.79
N VAL A 126 -6.11 0.76 -10.66
CA VAL A 126 -7.01 0.41 -9.54
C VAL A 126 -7.62 1.69 -8.95
N VAL A 127 -6.82 2.71 -8.68
CA VAL A 127 -7.30 4.00 -8.15
C VAL A 127 -8.31 4.64 -9.11
N ALA A 128 -8.00 4.68 -10.42
CA ALA A 128 -8.92 5.19 -11.43
C ALA A 128 -10.26 4.43 -11.43
N GLY A 129 -10.23 3.10 -11.32
CA GLY A 129 -11.42 2.27 -11.19
C GLY A 129 -12.25 2.62 -9.95
N THR A 130 -11.62 2.73 -8.78
CA THR A 130 -12.31 3.08 -7.53
C THR A 130 -12.84 4.52 -7.51
N MET A 131 -12.22 5.44 -8.24
CA MET A 131 -12.74 6.79 -8.44
C MET A 131 -13.95 6.81 -9.37
N TRP A 132 -13.92 6.00 -10.44
CA TRP A 132 -15.00 5.95 -11.42
C TRP A 132 -16.27 5.25 -10.89
N TYR A 133 -16.12 4.13 -10.20
CA TYR A 133 -17.24 3.34 -9.68
C TYR A 133 -17.64 3.67 -8.24
N GLY A 134 -16.81 4.43 -7.52
CA GLY A 134 -17.00 4.72 -6.11
C GLY A 134 -16.52 3.58 -5.19
N SER A 135 -16.21 3.95 -3.95
CA SER A 135 -15.75 3.07 -2.87
C SER A 135 -15.79 3.84 -1.54
N ALA A 136 -15.53 3.16 -0.43
CA ALA A 136 -15.39 3.77 0.89
C ALA A 136 -14.25 4.80 1.01
N THR A 137 -13.34 4.88 0.02
CA THR A 137 -12.28 5.90 -0.03
C THR A 137 -12.58 7.02 -1.03
N THR A 138 -13.65 6.91 -1.81
CA THR A 138 -14.01 7.82 -2.91
C THR A 138 -15.43 8.35 -2.74
N HIS A 139 -15.58 9.29 -1.80
CA HIS A 139 -16.88 9.85 -1.42
C HIS A 139 -17.41 10.87 -2.44
N SER A 140 -18.70 10.81 -2.74
CA SER A 140 -19.38 11.56 -3.81
C SER A 140 -19.23 13.09 -3.68
N TYR A 141 -19.31 13.64 -2.48
CA TYR A 141 -19.18 15.10 -2.26
C TYR A 141 -17.72 15.59 -2.39
N ALA A 142 -16.72 14.72 -2.20
CA ALA A 142 -15.33 15.09 -2.42
C ALA A 142 -15.01 15.10 -3.93
N ILE A 143 -15.51 14.13 -4.69
CA ILE A 143 -15.23 13.98 -6.12
C ILE A 143 -16.01 14.99 -6.98
N ALA A 144 -17.29 15.24 -6.65
CA ALA A 144 -18.11 16.20 -7.40
C ALA A 144 -17.54 17.64 -7.38
N VAL A 145 -16.87 18.04 -6.30
CA VAL A 145 -16.25 19.38 -6.18
C VAL A 145 -15.00 19.50 -7.07
N TYR A 146 -14.25 18.43 -7.31
CA TYR A 146 -13.07 18.48 -8.19
C TYR A 146 -13.40 18.39 -9.68
N PHE A 147 -14.51 17.75 -10.08
CA PHE A 147 -14.93 17.65 -11.48
C PHE A 147 -15.80 18.82 -11.98
N ILE A 148 -16.40 19.62 -11.10
CA ILE A 148 -17.21 20.80 -11.48
C ILE A 148 -16.35 22.08 -11.65
N VAL A 149 -15.07 22.04 -11.25
CA VAL A 149 -14.15 23.21 -11.29
C VAL A 149 -12.99 23.01 -12.29
N LEU A 150 -13.13 22.10 -13.26
CA LEU A 150 -12.26 21.97 -14.45
C LEU A 150 -13.11 22.14 -15.71
#